data_AF-A0AA41X0M5-F1
#
_entry.id   AF-A0AA41X0M5-F1
#
_cell.length_a   1.000
_cell.length_b   1.000
_cell.length_c   1.000
_cell.angle_alpha   90.00
_cell.angle_beta   90.00
_cell.angle_gamma   90.00
#
_symmetry.space_group_name_H-M   'P 1'
#
loop_
_entity.id
_entity.type
_entity.pdbx_description
1 polymer ?
#
loop_
_entity_poly.entity_id
_entity_poly.type
_entity_poly.pdbx_seq_one_letter_code
_entity_poly.pdbx_strand_id
1 'polypeptide(L)'
;GLRPMMGNRIYGCDDCQLVCPWNRFADVTSEEDFHPRQVLHGQSLNALFGWSEETFLRNTEGSPIRRIGFEKWQRNIAVALGN
;
A
#
# COMPACT_ATOMS: atom_id res chain seq x y z
N GLY A 1 -15.50 -6.30 -14.37
CA GLY A 1 -15.01 -6.81 -13.08
C GLY A 1 -14.31 -5.69 -12.32
N LEU A 2 -14.06 -5.84 -11.02
CA LEU A 2 -13.49 -4.76 -10.19
C LEU A 2 -12.01 -4.45 -10.46
N ARG A 3 -11.28 -5.35 -11.12
CA ARG A 3 -9.83 -5.22 -11.35
C ARG A 3 -9.40 -3.88 -11.97
N PRO A 4 -9.97 -3.42 -13.11
CA PRO A 4 -9.55 -2.15 -13.72
C PRO A 4 -9.77 -0.93 -12.82
N MET A 5 -10.77 -0.99 -11.93
CA MET A 5 -11.06 0.12 -11.00
C MET A 5 -10.03 0.24 -9.87
N MET A 6 -9.29 -0.83 -9.55
CA MET A 6 -8.25 -0.77 -8.51
C MET A 6 -6.99 -0.03 -8.98
N GLY A 7 -6.73 0.03 -10.30
CA GLY A 7 -5.52 0.63 -10.85
C GLY A 7 -4.26 -0.01 -10.27
N ASN A 8 -3.32 0.82 -9.80
CA ASN A 8 -2.07 0.40 -9.16
C ASN A 8 -2.16 0.24 -7.63
N ARG A 9 -3.36 0.28 -7.03
CA ARG A 9 -3.54 0.17 -5.57
C ARG A 9 -3.35 -1.28 -5.13
N ILE A 10 -2.32 -1.51 -4.30
CA ILE A 10 -1.97 -2.86 -3.81
C ILE A 10 -2.43 -3.12 -2.36
N TYR A 11 -2.78 -2.06 -1.62
CA TYR A 11 -3.31 -2.10 -0.26
C TYR A 11 -4.10 -0.83 0.04
N GLY A 12 -5.33 -0.95 0.56
CA GLY A 12 -6.18 0.19 0.91
C GLY A 12 -6.72 0.98 -0.29
N CYS A 13 -7.49 2.03 0.01
CA CYS A 13 -8.00 3.01 -0.95
C CYS A 13 -8.34 4.29 -0.19
N ASP A 14 -7.74 5.41 -0.61
CA ASP A 14 -7.94 6.71 0.04
C ASP A 14 -8.82 7.64 -0.79
N ASP A 15 -9.45 7.16 -1.87
CA ASP A 15 -10.23 7.98 -2.79
C ASP A 15 -11.34 8.77 -2.08
N CYS A 16 -12.01 8.15 -1.10
CA CYS A 16 -13.03 8.82 -0.31
C CYS A 16 -12.47 9.95 0.57
N GLN A 17 -11.23 9.81 1.05
CA GLN A 17 -10.55 10.84 1.81
C GLN A 17 -10.04 11.97 0.90
N LEU A 18 -9.56 11.65 -0.30
CA LEU A 18 -9.03 12.62 -1.26
C LEU A 18 -10.12 13.56 -1.80
N VAL A 19 -11.35 13.07 -1.96
CA VAL A 19 -12.49 13.89 -2.41
C VAL A 19 -13.22 14.61 -1.27
N CYS A 20 -12.87 14.31 -0.01
CA CYS A 20 -13.55 14.83 1.17
C CYS A 20 -13.27 16.35 1.33
N PRO A 21 -14.30 17.20 1.43
CA PRO A 21 -14.11 18.65 1.57
C PRO A 21 -13.52 19.04 2.94
N TRP A 22 -13.67 18.18 3.96
CA TRP A 22 -13.09 18.39 5.28
C TRP A 22 -11.61 18.00 5.36
N ASN A 23 -11.21 16.89 4.72
CA ASN A 23 -9.81 16.42 4.77
C ASN A 23 -8.86 17.27 3.93
N ARG A 24 -9.35 18.03 2.94
CA ARG A 24 -8.52 18.89 2.09
C ARG A 24 -7.68 19.90 2.90
N PHE A 25 -8.18 20.30 4.06
CA PHE A 25 -7.54 21.30 4.92
C PHE A 25 -6.94 20.68 6.20
N ALA A 26 -6.85 19.35 6.27
CA ALA A 26 -6.27 18.67 7.42
C ALA A 26 -4.74 18.78 7.39
N ASP A 27 -4.13 19.12 8.52
CA ASP A 27 -2.69 19.15 8.68
C ASP A 27 -2.10 17.73 8.76
N VAL A 28 -0.86 17.59 8.30
CA VAL A 28 -0.09 16.35 8.51
C VAL A 28 0.28 16.26 9.99
N THR A 29 0.04 15.09 10.57
CA THR A 29 0.38 14.83 11.97
C THR A 29 1.87 14.92 12.24
N SER A 30 2.23 15.42 13.43
CA SER A 30 3.59 15.38 13.96
C SER A 30 3.97 14.03 14.58
N GLU A 31 3.02 13.10 14.69
CA GLU A 31 3.27 11.74 15.18
C GLU A 31 3.99 10.91 14.12
N GLU A 32 5.25 10.56 14.39
CA GLU A 32 6.13 9.87 13.43
C GLU A 32 5.62 8.46 13.09
N ASP A 33 4.94 7.79 14.01
CA ASP A 33 4.39 6.44 13.79
C ASP A 33 3.36 6.39 12.65
N PHE A 34 2.78 7.54 12.28
CA PHE A 34 1.83 7.66 11.18
C PHE A 34 2.46 8.10 9.85
N HIS A 35 3.77 8.33 9.81
CA HIS A 35 4.45 8.71 8.58
C HIS A 35 4.67 7.49 7.66
N PRO A 36 4.74 7.71 6.33
CA PRO A 36 5.01 6.62 5.39
C PRO A 36 6.34 5.91 5.69
N ARG A 37 6.31 4.58 5.63
CA ARG A 37 7.53 3.77 5.77
C ARG A 37 8.42 3.97 4.56
N GLN A 38 9.65 4.44 4.78
CA GLN A 38 10.61 4.73 3.71
C GLN A 38 10.87 3.53 2.79
N VAL A 39 10.86 2.31 3.33
CA VAL A 39 11.07 1.08 2.53
C VAL A 39 9.99 0.82 1.48
N LEU A 40 8.80 1.43 1.63
CA LEU A 40 7.69 1.33 0.68
C LEU A 40 7.58 2.55 -0.25
N HIS A 41 8.21 3.67 0.12
CA HIS A 41 8.09 4.93 -0.60
C HIS A 41 8.87 4.89 -1.92
N GLY A 42 8.21 5.28 -3.02
CA GLY A 42 8.84 5.37 -4.35
C GLY A 42 9.19 4.02 -5.00
N GLN A 43 8.75 2.90 -4.44
CA GLN A 43 9.05 1.58 -5.00
C GLN A 43 8.21 1.29 -6.23
N SER A 44 8.83 0.68 -7.24
CA SER A 44 8.09 0.15 -8.40
C SER A 44 7.32 -1.13 -8.03
N LEU A 45 6.21 -1.39 -8.72
CA LEU A 45 5.46 -2.64 -8.54
C LEU A 45 6.33 -3.89 -8.80
N ASN A 46 7.24 -3.83 -9.78
CA ASN A 46 8.17 -4.93 -10.06
C ASN A 46 9.13 -5.19 -8.88
N ALA A 47 9.66 -4.13 -8.26
CA ALA A 47 10.54 -4.27 -7.10
C ALA A 47 9.79 -4.90 -5.91
N LEU A 48 8.55 -4.48 -5.66
CA LEU A 48 7.70 -5.01 -4.60
C LEU A 48 7.25 -6.46 -4.87
N PHE A 49 6.99 -6.79 -6.13
CA PHE A 49 6.65 -8.16 -6.56
C PHE A 49 7.82 -9.12 -6.35
N GLY A 50 9.05 -8.64 -6.53
CA GLY A 50 10.28 -9.41 -6.32
C GLY A 50 10.64 -9.70 -4.86
N TRP A 51 9.85 -9.22 -3.89
CA TRP A 51 10.10 -9.53 -2.48
C TRP A 51 9.88 -11.01 -2.17
N SER A 52 10.81 -11.60 -1.42
CA SER A 52 10.57 -12.88 -0.75
C SER A 52 9.57 -12.71 0.40
N GLU A 53 8.98 -13.82 0.86
CA GLU A 53 8.12 -13.81 2.06
C GLU A 53 8.86 -13.26 3.28
N GLU A 54 10.12 -13.65 3.49
CA GLU A 54 10.96 -13.12 4.56
C GLU A 54 11.12 -11.59 4.47
N THR A 55 11.37 -11.07 3.27
CA THR A 55 11.50 -9.62 3.03
C THR A 55 10.18 -8.91 3.30
N PHE A 56 9.06 -9.46 2.87
CA PHE A 56 7.73 -8.96 3.18
C PHE A 56 7.49 -8.92 4.70
N LEU A 57 7.76 -10.01 5.42
CA LEU A 57 7.56 -10.08 6.87
C LEU A 57 8.41 -9.03 7.58
N ARG A 58 9.71 -8.95 7.27
CA ARG A 58 10.63 -7.98 7.87
C ARG A 58 10.18 -6.54 7.59
N ASN A 59 9.89 -6.19 6.34
CA ASN A 59 9.59 -4.81 5.96
C ASN A 59 8.19 -4.34 6.42
N THR A 60 7.27 -5.28 6.68
CA THR A 60 5.89 -4.97 7.13
C THR A 60 5.67 -5.17 8.63
N GLU A 61 6.72 -5.49 9.40
CA GLU A 61 6.62 -5.62 10.86
C GLU A 61 6.06 -4.34 11.51
N GLY A 62 5.06 -4.49 12.37
CA GLY A 62 4.33 -3.36 12.97
C GLY A 62 3.41 -2.59 12.01
N SER A 63 3.28 -3.02 10.74
CA SER A 63 2.34 -2.41 9.78
C SER A 63 1.04 -3.22 9.68
N PRO A 64 -0.13 -2.56 9.58
CA PRO A 64 -1.39 -3.19 9.16
C PRO A 64 -1.31 -4.04 7.89
N ILE A 65 -0.37 -3.73 6.98
CA ILE A 65 -0.13 -4.46 5.73
C ILE A 65 0.18 -5.94 6.02
N ARG A 66 0.94 -6.23 7.09
CA ARG A 66 1.35 -7.60 7.43
C ARG A 66 0.17 -8.56 7.60
N ARG A 67 -1.00 -8.04 8.03
CA ARG A 67 -2.23 -8.83 8.26
C ARG A 67 -2.80 -9.50 7.00
N ILE A 68 -2.46 -9.01 5.81
CA ILE A 68 -2.96 -9.62 4.56
C ILE A 68 -2.21 -10.91 4.22
N GLY A 69 -0.97 -11.07 4.72
CA GLY A 69 -0.08 -12.18 4.38
C GLY A 69 0.56 -12.06 2.99
N PHE A 70 1.64 -12.81 2.78
CA PHE A 70 2.48 -12.70 1.58
C PHE A 70 1.74 -13.10 0.29
N GLU A 71 0.88 -14.11 0.34
CA GLU A 71 0.11 -14.54 -0.84
C GLU A 71 -0.83 -13.43 -1.36
N LYS A 72 -1.53 -12.73 -0.46
CA LYS A 72 -2.42 -11.63 -0.87
C LYS A 72 -1.62 -10.42 -1.34
N TRP A 73 -0.44 -10.17 -0.76
CA TRP A 73 0.50 -9.16 -1.25
C TRP A 73 0.88 -9.43 -2.71
N GLN A 74 1.37 -10.64 -3.02
CA GLN A 74 1.72 -11.07 -4.37
C GLN A 74 0.53 -10.98 -5.34
N ARG A 75 -0.65 -11.47 -4.93
CA ARG A 75 -1.88 -11.40 -5.73
C ARG A 75 -2.28 -9.97 -6.06
N ASN A 76 -2.26 -9.07 -5.07
CA ASN A 76 -2.67 -7.68 -5.28
C ASN A 76 -1.72 -6.95 -6.23
N ILE A 77 -0.41 -7.17 -6.10
CA ILE A 77 0.59 -6.60 -7.02
C ILE A 77 0.43 -7.19 -8.42
N ALA A 78 0.18 -8.49 -8.57
CA ALA A 78 -0.08 -9.10 -9.88
C ALA A 78 -1.33 -8.50 -10.55
N VAL A 79 -2.38 -8.19 -9.78
CA VAL A 79 -3.55 -7.47 -10.31
C VAL A 79 -3.16 -6.06 -10.76
N ALA A 80 -2.38 -5.33 -9.95
CA ALA A 80 -1.92 -3.98 -10.27
C ALA A 80 -0.99 -3.94 -11.50
N LEU A 81 -0.14 -4.94 -11.69
CA LEU A 81 0.74 -5.09 -12.87
C LEU A 81 -0.04 -5.41 -14.16
N GLY A 82 -1.19 -6.08 -14.03
CA GLY A 82 -2.05 -6.46 -15.15
C GLY A 82 -3.20 -5.49 -15.42
N ASN A 83 -3.25 -4.37 -14.70
CA ASN A 83 -4.18 -3.26 -14.95
C ASN A 83 -3.49 -2.20 -15.80
#